data_AF-A0A9I9E4H1-F1
#
_entry.id   AF-A0A9I9E4H1-F1
#
_cell.length_a   1.000
_cell.length_b   1.000
_cell.length_c   1.000
_cell.angle_alpha   90.00
_cell.angle_beta   90.00
_cell.angle_gamma   90.00
#
_symmetry.space_group_name_H-M   'P 1'
#
loop_
_entity.id
_entity.type
_entity.pdbx_description
1 polymer ?
#
loop_
_entity_poly.entity_id
_entity_poly.type
_entity_poly.pdbx_seq_one_letter_code
_entity_poly.pdbx_strand_id
1 'polypeptide(L)' 'MKEEMSINNNSQTKCKLLDWYGSGEIVAEGRWSSNDPAALVHHVPIGPHGIIVWVDA' A
#
# COMPACT_ATOMS: atom_id res chain seq x y z
N MET A 1 -3.98 23.57 0.33
CA MET A 1 -4.15 22.51 -0.69
C MET A 1 -3.53 21.24 -0.11
N LYS A 2 -4.36 20.32 0.39
CA LYS A 2 -3.95 18.93 0.65
C LYS A 2 -4.94 18.11 -0.14
N GLU A 3 -4.49 17.56 -1.27
CA GLU A 3 -5.27 16.60 -2.04
C GLU A 3 -5.35 15.34 -1.18
N GLU A 4 -6.47 15.18 -0.48
CA GLU A 4 -6.86 13.90 0.08
C GLU A 4 -7.28 13.04 -1.11
N MET A 5 -6.35 12.28 -1.69
CA MET A 5 -6.68 11.27 -2.70
C MET A 5 -7.47 10.17 -2.00
N SER A 6 -8.79 10.39 -1.90
CA SER A 6 -9.77 9.35 -1.64
C SER A 6 -9.61 8.32 -2.75
N ILE A 7 -9.10 7.13 -2.43
CA ILE A 7 -8.96 6.04 -3.40
C ILE A 7 -10.36 5.72 -3.91
N ASN A 8 -10.65 6.11 -5.16
CA ASN A 8 -11.95 5.92 -5.79
C ASN A 8 -12.21 4.41 -5.99
N ASN A 9 -13.31 3.93 -5.42
CA ASN A 9 -13.67 2.53 -5.21
C ASN A 9 -14.10 1.77 -6.49
N ASN A 10 -13.33 1.84 -7.58
CA ASN A 10 -13.68 1.04 -8.78
C ASN A 10 -12.51 0.31 -9.44
N SER A 11 -11.27 0.53 -8.98
CA SER A 11 -10.13 -0.31 -9.29
C SER A 11 -9.08 -0.13 -8.21
N GLN A 12 -9.01 -1.06 -7.25
CA GLN A 12 -7.94 -1.06 -6.27
C GLN A 12 -6.60 -1.00 -7.01
N THR A 13 -5.80 0.04 -6.77
CA THR A 13 -4.56 0.31 -7.49
C THR A 13 -3.62 -0.89 -7.38
N LYS A 14 -3.28 -1.52 -8.51
CA LYS A 14 -2.31 -2.63 -8.54
C LYS A 14 -0.90 -2.12 -8.26
N CYS A 15 -0.12 -2.91 -7.53
CA CYS A 15 1.27 -2.65 -7.23
C CYS A 15 2.09 -3.93 -7.27
N LYS A 16 3.41 -3.76 -7.42
CA LYS A 16 4.40 -4.84 -7.34
C LYS A 16 5.13 -4.74 -6.01
N LEU A 17 5.29 -5.88 -5.35
CA LEU A 17 6.08 -6.02 -4.13
C LEU A 17 7.48 -6.47 -4.53
N LEU A 18 8.47 -5.70 -4.11
CA LEU A 18 9.87 -5.95 -4.41
C LEU A 18 10.56 -6.59 -3.22
N ASP A 19 11.53 -7.45 -3.50
CA ASP A 19 12.43 -7.97 -2.48
C ASP A 19 13.17 -6.84 -1.75
N TRP A 20 13.03 -6.81 -0.43
CA TRP A 20 13.54 -5.75 0.43
C TRP A 20 15.06 -5.77 0.57
N TYR A 21 15.74 -6.89 0.23
CA TYR A 21 17.19 -6.95 0.17
C TYR A 21 17.79 -6.17 -1.02
N GLY A 22 16.94 -5.57 -1.87
CA GLY A 22 17.37 -4.65 -2.92
C GLY A 22 17.77 -5.33 -4.23
N SER A 23 17.44 -6.61 -4.41
CA SER A 23 17.62 -7.31 -5.69
C SER A 23 16.76 -6.71 -6.81
N GLY A 24 15.67 -6.02 -6.46
CA GLY A 24 14.69 -5.51 -7.42
C GLY A 24 13.79 -6.60 -8.00
N GLU A 25 13.88 -7.83 -7.50
CA GLU A 25 13.00 -8.92 -7.88
C GLU A 25 11.57 -8.63 -7.42
N ILE A 26 10.60 -8.91 -8.29
CA ILE A 26 9.17 -8.84 -7.96
C ILE A 26 8.81 -10.16 -7.29
N VAL A 27 8.52 -10.11 -5.99
CA VAL A 27 8.20 -11.30 -5.19
C VAL A 27 6.69 -11.55 -5.08
N ALA A 28 5.88 -10.53 -5.35
CA ALA A 28 4.43 -10.64 -5.38
C ALA A 28 3.78 -9.46 -6.11
N GLU A 29 2.52 -9.62 -6.50
CA GLU A 29 1.64 -8.54 -6.90
C GLU A 29 0.59 -8.30 -5.81
N GLY A 30 0.08 -7.08 -5.75
CA GLY A 30 -0.92 -6.72 -4.77
C GLY A 30 -1.74 -5.53 -5.17
N ARG A 31 -2.65 -5.14 -4.28
CA ARG A 31 -3.57 -4.02 -4.48
C ARG A 31 -3.61 -3.13 -3.25
N TRP A 32 -3.62 -1.82 -3.46
CA TRP A 32 -3.70 -0.85 -2.37
C TRP A 32 -5.00 -1.04 -1.58
N SER A 33 -4.87 -1.15 -0.27
CA SER A 33 -5.97 -1.22 0.69
C SER A 33 -6.23 0.13 1.35
N SER A 34 -5.17 0.84 1.77
CA SER A 34 -5.28 2.13 2.46
C SER A 34 -3.98 2.92 2.38
N ASN A 35 -4.08 4.23 2.28
CA ASN A 35 -3.00 5.22 2.39
C ASN A 35 -3.21 6.20 3.56
N ASP A 36 -4.16 5.91 4.45
CA ASP A 36 -4.41 6.74 5.65
C ASP A 36 -3.24 6.61 6.63
N PRO A 37 -2.50 7.69 6.95
CA PRO A 37 -1.37 7.65 7.87
C PRO A 37 -1.71 7.14 9.28
N ALA A 38 -2.98 7.24 9.69
CA ALA A 38 -3.48 6.75 10.97
C ALA A 38 -3.96 5.29 10.94
N ALA A 39 -4.04 4.66 9.75
CA ALA A 39 -4.41 3.27 9.64
C ALA A 39 -3.41 2.38 10.39
N LEU A 40 -3.94 1.38 11.11
CA LEU A 40 -3.16 0.54 12.01
C LEU A 40 -2.79 -0.78 11.35
N VAL A 41 -1.50 -1.11 11.38
CA VAL A 41 -0.99 -2.47 11.14
C VAL A 41 -0.45 -2.99 12.46
N HIS A 42 -1.08 -4.04 12.99
CA HIS A 42 -0.72 -4.60 14.30
C HIS A 42 -0.64 -3.53 15.41
N HIS A 43 -1.66 -2.66 15.47
CA HIS A 43 -1.79 -1.53 16.40
C HIS A 43 -0.76 -0.39 16.24
N VAL A 44 0.05 -0.40 15.17
CA VAL A 44 1.01 0.67 14.87
C VAL A 44 0.54 1.47 13.65
N PRO A 45 0.48 2.81 13.72
CA PRO A 45 0.17 3.65 12.56
C PRO A 45 1.23 3.52 11.46
N ILE A 46 0.81 3.49 10.20
CA ILE A 46 1.73 3.35 9.06
C ILE A 46 2.54 4.63 8.73
N GLY A 47 2.03 5.81 9.10
CA GLY A 47 2.68 7.09 8.85
C GLY A 47 2.50 7.67 7.43
N PRO A 48 3.02 8.88 7.17
CA PRO A 48 2.66 9.73 6.01
C PRO A 48 3.10 9.20 4.63
N HIS A 49 3.88 8.12 4.59
CA HIS A 49 4.37 7.50 3.34
C HIS A 49 4.13 5.99 3.31
N GLY A 50 3.31 5.48 4.25
CA GLY A 50 2.94 4.08 4.31
C GLY A 50 1.70 3.77 3.46
N ILE A 51 1.66 2.55 2.92
CA ILE A 51 0.50 2.01 2.21
C ILE A 51 0.25 0.60 2.70
N ILE A 52 -0.98 0.29 3.05
CA ILE A 52 -1.44 -1.08 3.34
C ILE A 52 -1.84 -1.72 2.01
N VAL A 53 -1.37 -2.93 1.78
CA VAL A 53 -1.58 -3.67 0.52
C VAL A 53 -2.13 -5.06 0.81
N TRP A 54 -3.08 -5.50 -0.03
CA TRP A 54 -3.49 -6.90 -0.12
C TRP A 54 -2.61 -7.60 -1.14
N VAL A 55 -2.13 -8.81 -0.82
CA VAL A 55 -1.39 -9.65 -1.76
C VAL A 55 -2.40 -10.41 -2.61
N ASP A 56 -2.19 -10.41 -3.93
CA ASP A 56 -3.01 -11.20 -4.85
C ASP A 56 -2.61 -12.69 -4.78
N ALA A 57 -3.59 -13.58 -4.90
CA ALA A 57 -3.43 -15.03 -4.80
C ALA A 57 -2.91 -15.67 -6.10
#